data_AF-A0ABD0X1T9-F1
#
_entry.id   AF-A0ABD0X1T9-F1
#
_cell.length_a   1.000
_cell.length_b   1.000
_cell.length_c   1.000
_cell.angle_alpha   90.00
_cell.angle_beta   90.00
_cell.angle_gamma   90.00
#
_symmetry.space_group_name_H-M   'P 1'
#
loop_
_entity.id
_entity.type
_entity.pdbx_description
1 polymer ?
#
loop_
_entity_poly.entity_id
_entity_poly.type
_entity_poly.pdbx_seq_one_letter_code
_entity_poly.pdbx_strand_id
1 'polypeptide(L)'
;METRTQLLQHLDKIALREEGLLHWTQTSSETSASLAVEISSYVLLAYLSASPLSAADLGNASRIVRWLVTQQNSYGGFSSTQDTVVALQALSLYSTKVFSKEGASTVTVQTPSGGQHLFDVNQNNKLLYQERALQDTKGKYTVEVKGSACATVQVALSYNGPHLSSVEKPV
;
A
#
# COMPACT_ATOMS: atom_id res chain seq x y z
N MET A 1 3.26 -17.15 24.20
CA MET A 1 3.64 -15.73 23.96
C MET A 1 5.12 -15.58 23.64
N GLU A 2 6.02 -16.28 24.34
CA GLU A 2 7.48 -16.18 24.13
C GLU A 2 7.95 -16.51 22.71
N THR A 3 7.46 -17.62 22.11
CA THR A 3 7.83 -18.03 20.75
C THR A 3 7.43 -17.00 19.68
N ARG A 4 6.24 -16.39 19.80
CA ARG A 4 5.80 -15.32 18.88
C ARG A 4 6.77 -14.16 18.92
N THR A 5 7.13 -13.70 20.11
CA THR A 5 8.04 -12.57 20.30
C THR A 5 9.43 -12.90 19.72
N GLN A 6 9.96 -14.09 19.96
CA GLN A 6 11.24 -14.53 19.41
C GLN A 6 11.21 -14.57 17.87
N LEU A 7 10.13 -15.09 17.26
CA LEU A 7 9.97 -15.13 15.81
C LEU A 7 9.84 -13.73 15.20
N LEU A 8 9.06 -12.84 15.80
CA LEU A 8 8.94 -11.45 15.35
C LEU A 8 10.26 -10.68 15.49
N GLN A 9 11.01 -10.91 16.57
CA GLN A 9 12.36 -10.35 16.74
C GLN A 9 13.31 -10.86 15.67
N HIS A 10 13.20 -12.13 15.28
CA HIS A 10 14.00 -12.67 14.19
C HIS A 10 13.62 -12.02 12.85
N LEU A 11 12.32 -11.92 12.56
CA LEU A 11 11.81 -11.25 11.35
C LEU A 11 12.23 -9.79 11.30
N ASP A 12 12.21 -9.08 12.42
CA ASP A 12 12.61 -7.66 12.51
C ASP A 12 14.09 -7.44 12.14
N LYS A 13 14.96 -8.42 12.40
CA LYS A 13 16.39 -8.38 12.02
C LYS A 13 16.62 -8.49 10.52
N ILE A 14 15.72 -9.16 9.81
CA ILE A 14 15.82 -9.37 8.35
C ILE A 14 14.84 -8.49 7.56
N ALA A 15 14.18 -7.54 8.22
CA ALA A 15 13.24 -6.63 7.59
C ALA A 15 13.97 -5.61 6.70
N LEU A 16 13.45 -5.39 5.51
CA LEU A 16 13.87 -4.30 4.63
C LEU A 16 13.20 -3.00 5.07
N ARG A 17 14.00 -1.94 5.20
CA ARG A 17 13.57 -0.63 5.74
C ARG A 17 13.99 0.48 4.79
N GLU A 18 13.01 1.10 4.17
CA GLU A 18 13.20 2.19 3.21
C GLU A 18 12.18 3.29 3.53
N GLU A 19 12.61 4.53 3.74
CA GLU A 19 11.71 5.69 3.97
C GLU A 19 10.65 5.50 5.07
N GLY A 20 10.98 4.73 6.11
CA GLY A 20 10.05 4.40 7.20
C GLY A 20 9.03 3.32 6.84
N LEU A 21 9.06 2.78 5.63
CA LEU A 21 8.35 1.57 5.22
C LEU A 21 9.05 0.34 5.80
N LEU A 22 8.33 -0.78 5.81
CA LEU A 22 8.83 -2.04 6.35
C LEU A 22 8.24 -3.21 5.57
N HIS A 23 9.09 -4.09 5.06
CA HIS A 23 8.66 -5.24 4.26
C HIS A 23 9.70 -6.37 4.27
N TRP A 24 9.33 -7.51 3.69
CA TRP A 24 10.19 -8.67 3.55
C TRP A 24 10.13 -9.22 2.14
N THR A 25 11.23 -9.81 1.70
CA THR A 25 11.35 -10.49 0.42
C THR A 25 12.23 -11.74 0.58
N GLN A 26 12.22 -12.61 -0.42
CA GLN A 26 13.14 -13.74 -0.48
C GLN A 26 14.53 -13.26 -0.92
N THR A 27 15.59 -13.81 -0.32
CA THR A 27 17.00 -13.49 -0.61
C THR A 27 17.55 -14.15 -1.89
N SER A 28 16.70 -14.76 -2.71
CA SER A 28 17.10 -15.37 -3.98
C SER A 28 17.43 -14.31 -5.04
N SER A 29 18.23 -14.69 -6.04
CA SER A 29 18.58 -13.84 -7.19
C SER A 29 17.37 -13.37 -8.00
N GLU A 30 16.20 -13.99 -7.80
CA GLU A 30 14.93 -13.58 -8.38
C GLU A 30 14.02 -13.11 -7.24
N THR A 31 13.85 -11.79 -7.12
CA THR A 31 12.90 -11.18 -6.19
C THR A 31 11.53 -11.10 -6.88
N SER A 32 10.55 -11.86 -6.37
CA SER A 32 9.16 -11.77 -6.83
C SER A 32 8.40 -10.73 -6.02
N ALA A 33 7.87 -9.70 -6.69
CA ALA A 33 7.01 -8.70 -6.05
C ALA A 33 5.78 -9.34 -5.38
N SER A 34 5.18 -10.34 -6.04
CA SER A 34 4.06 -11.10 -5.48
C SER A 34 4.44 -11.80 -4.19
N LEU A 35 5.63 -12.42 -4.13
CA LEU A 35 6.08 -13.12 -2.95
C LEU A 35 6.40 -12.15 -1.80
N ALA A 36 6.99 -10.99 -2.11
CA ALA A 36 7.26 -9.96 -1.10
C ALA A 36 5.96 -9.43 -0.47
N VAL A 37 4.91 -9.22 -1.28
CA VAL A 37 3.56 -8.86 -0.80
C VAL A 37 3.00 -9.94 0.11
N GLU A 38 3.05 -11.21 -0.32
CA GLU A 38 2.53 -12.33 0.47
C GLU A 38 3.26 -12.47 1.82
N ILE A 39 4.59 -12.52 1.83
CA ILE A 39 5.39 -12.65 3.06
C ILE A 39 5.10 -11.48 4.00
N SER A 40 5.14 -10.25 3.49
CA SER A 40 4.91 -9.05 4.31
C SER A 40 3.50 -9.03 4.90
N SER A 41 2.51 -9.55 4.17
CA SER A 41 1.13 -9.67 4.63
C SER A 41 1.00 -10.70 5.76
N TYR A 42 1.70 -11.84 5.70
CA TYR A 42 1.74 -12.78 6.83
C TYR A 42 2.42 -12.18 8.06
N VAL A 43 3.49 -11.41 7.89
CA VAL A 43 4.13 -10.75 9.03
C VAL A 43 3.21 -9.68 9.63
N LEU A 44 2.44 -8.95 8.80
CA LEU A 44 1.40 -8.03 9.28
C LEU A 44 0.34 -8.78 10.10
N LEU A 45 -0.17 -9.91 9.63
CA LEU A 45 -1.11 -10.76 10.38
C LEU A 45 -0.50 -11.23 11.72
N ALA A 46 0.78 -11.59 11.73
CA ALA A 46 1.49 -11.98 12.95
C ALA A 46 1.58 -10.83 13.97
N TYR A 47 1.89 -9.60 13.53
CA TYR A 47 1.82 -8.42 14.39
C TYR A 47 0.40 -8.19 14.93
N LEU A 48 -0.63 -8.34 14.10
CA LEU A 48 -2.03 -8.08 14.48
C LEU A 48 -2.68 -9.18 15.33
N SER A 49 -2.04 -10.35 15.46
CA SER A 49 -2.53 -11.47 16.26
C SER A 49 -2.44 -11.27 17.78
N ALA A 50 -1.69 -10.26 18.26
CA ALA A 50 -1.59 -9.98 19.69
C ALA A 50 -2.90 -9.38 20.25
N SER A 51 -3.25 -9.79 21.47
CA SER A 51 -4.35 -9.24 22.24
C SER A 51 -3.92 -9.12 23.71
N PRO A 52 -3.80 -7.91 24.28
CA PRO A 52 -4.00 -6.61 23.61
C PRO A 52 -2.88 -6.30 22.61
N LEU A 53 -3.20 -5.46 21.62
CA LEU A 53 -2.22 -4.98 20.63
C LEU A 53 -1.37 -3.87 21.27
N SER A 54 -0.04 -4.03 21.27
CA SER A 54 0.87 -3.01 21.82
C SER A 54 1.02 -1.84 20.85
N ALA A 55 1.37 -0.65 21.37
CA ALA A 55 1.66 0.51 20.52
C ALA A 55 2.85 0.26 19.59
N ALA A 56 3.84 -0.53 20.02
CA ALA A 56 4.99 -0.92 19.21
C ALA A 56 4.59 -1.85 18.05
N ASP A 57 3.78 -2.87 18.34
CA ASP A 57 3.27 -3.80 17.31
C ASP A 57 2.39 -3.05 16.31
N LEU A 58 1.54 -2.12 16.77
CA LEU A 58 0.73 -1.28 15.90
C LEU A 58 1.57 -0.32 15.06
N GLY A 59 2.64 0.24 15.63
CA GLY A 59 3.62 1.06 14.92
C GLY A 59 4.25 0.28 13.76
N ASN A 60 4.75 -0.93 14.01
CA ASN A 60 5.30 -1.79 12.95
C ASN A 60 4.24 -2.18 11.92
N ALA A 61 3.04 -2.56 12.35
CA ALA A 61 1.93 -2.87 11.46
C ALA A 61 1.61 -1.70 10.51
N SER A 62 1.58 -0.46 11.01
CA SER A 62 1.34 0.73 10.17
C SER A 62 2.40 0.93 9.09
N ARG A 63 3.67 0.60 9.38
CA ARG A 63 4.78 0.71 8.41
C ARG A 63 4.67 -0.33 7.31
N ILE A 64 4.20 -1.53 7.64
CA ILE A 64 3.93 -2.61 6.67
C ILE A 64 2.73 -2.25 5.79
N VAL A 65 1.65 -1.77 6.39
CA VAL A 65 0.45 -1.33 5.66
C VAL A 65 0.79 -0.24 4.66
N ARG A 66 1.58 0.77 5.07
CA ARG A 66 2.04 1.82 4.16
C ARG A 66 2.82 1.27 2.98
N TRP A 67 3.65 0.25 3.19
CA TRP A 67 4.36 -0.42 2.10
C TRP A 67 3.41 -1.21 1.20
N LEU A 68 2.50 -2.02 1.75
CA LEU A 68 1.53 -2.79 0.97
C LEU A 68 0.67 -1.91 0.07
N VAL A 69 0.25 -0.74 0.57
CA VAL A 69 -0.52 0.23 -0.23
C VAL A 69 0.25 0.73 -1.45
N THR A 70 1.58 0.81 -1.42
CA THR A 70 2.37 1.18 -2.60
C THR A 70 2.51 0.05 -3.62
N GLN A 71 2.24 -1.19 -3.22
CA GLN A 71 2.26 -2.37 -4.10
C GLN A 71 0.90 -2.66 -4.75
N GLN A 72 -0.16 -1.97 -4.34
CA GLN A 72 -1.51 -2.19 -4.86
C GLN A 72 -1.65 -1.64 -6.28
N ASN A 73 -2.27 -2.42 -7.18
CA ASN A 73 -2.57 -1.99 -8.54
C ASN A 73 -3.82 -1.09 -8.60
N SER A 74 -4.09 -0.46 -9.75
CA SER A 74 -5.20 0.49 -9.92
C SER A 74 -6.59 -0.15 -9.84
N TYR A 75 -6.69 -1.48 -9.87
CA TYR A 75 -7.93 -2.23 -9.73
C TYR A 75 -8.18 -2.72 -8.30
N GLY A 76 -7.31 -2.34 -7.35
CA GLY A 76 -7.43 -2.73 -5.94
C GLY A 76 -6.85 -4.11 -5.60
N GLY A 77 -6.21 -4.79 -6.55
CA GLY A 77 -5.51 -6.06 -6.33
C GLY A 77 -3.99 -5.91 -6.24
N PHE A 78 -3.29 -7.04 -6.24
CA PHE A 78 -1.83 -7.13 -6.29
C PHE A 78 -1.38 -7.89 -7.55
N SER A 79 -0.22 -8.53 -7.53
CA SER A 79 0.42 -9.11 -8.73
C SER A 79 -0.15 -10.49 -9.08
N SER A 80 -0.66 -11.25 -8.10
CA SER A 80 -1.26 -12.56 -8.30
C SER A 80 -2.56 -12.72 -7.51
N THR A 81 -3.16 -13.92 -7.51
CA THR A 81 -4.37 -14.20 -6.72
C THR A 81 -4.03 -14.41 -5.25
N GLN A 82 -2.95 -15.13 -4.97
CA GLN A 82 -2.56 -15.53 -3.63
C GLN A 82 -2.10 -14.32 -2.79
N ASP A 83 -1.23 -13.48 -3.35
CA ASP A 83 -0.77 -12.27 -2.68
C ASP A 83 -1.94 -11.30 -2.42
N THR A 84 -2.89 -11.21 -3.35
CA THR A 84 -4.08 -10.38 -3.23
C THR A 84 -4.97 -10.85 -2.08
N VAL A 85 -5.24 -12.15 -1.96
CA VAL A 85 -6.09 -12.67 -0.88
C VAL A 85 -5.47 -12.40 0.48
N VAL A 86 -4.19 -12.72 0.65
CA VAL A 86 -3.51 -12.57 1.95
C VAL A 86 -3.32 -11.09 2.32
N ALA A 87 -2.96 -10.24 1.35
CA ALA A 87 -2.80 -8.81 1.58
C ALA A 87 -4.14 -8.14 1.95
N LEU A 88 -5.21 -8.43 1.22
CA LEU A 88 -6.53 -7.88 1.54
C LEU A 88 -7.04 -8.37 2.90
N GLN A 89 -6.77 -9.62 3.27
CA GLN A 89 -7.08 -10.12 4.61
C GLN A 89 -6.33 -9.33 5.70
N ALA A 90 -5.02 -9.13 5.51
CA ALA A 90 -4.17 -8.43 6.48
C ALA A 90 -4.55 -6.95 6.60
N LEU A 91 -4.77 -6.26 5.47
CA LEU A 91 -5.22 -4.87 5.43
C LEU A 91 -6.61 -4.69 6.05
N SER A 92 -7.53 -5.62 5.80
CA SER A 92 -8.87 -5.60 6.41
C SER A 92 -8.79 -5.76 7.92
N LEU A 93 -8.00 -6.73 8.41
CA LEU A 93 -7.79 -6.92 9.85
C LEU A 93 -7.16 -5.66 10.47
N TYR A 94 -6.13 -5.09 9.85
CA TYR A 94 -5.52 -3.85 10.32
C TYR A 94 -6.57 -2.72 10.43
N SER A 95 -7.38 -2.54 9.40
CA SER A 95 -8.43 -1.53 9.35
C SER A 95 -9.40 -1.66 10.53
N THR A 96 -9.78 -2.89 10.93
CA THR A 96 -10.62 -3.10 12.13
C THR A 96 -9.94 -2.69 13.44
N LYS A 97 -8.61 -2.74 13.52
CA LYS A 97 -7.83 -2.38 14.72
C LYS A 97 -7.63 -0.87 14.86
N VAL A 98 -7.55 -0.15 13.74
CA VAL A 98 -7.29 1.30 13.72
C VAL A 98 -8.50 2.15 13.36
N PHE A 99 -9.65 1.52 13.12
CA PHE A 99 -10.85 2.22 12.70
C PHE A 99 -11.23 3.34 13.68
N SER A 100 -11.29 4.56 13.17
CA SER A 100 -11.95 5.68 13.82
C SER A 100 -13.17 6.11 13.01
N LYS A 101 -14.27 6.41 13.71
CA LYS A 101 -15.47 6.99 13.07
C LYS A 101 -15.24 8.45 12.68
N GLU A 102 -14.44 9.15 13.47
CA GLU A 102 -14.21 10.59 13.35
C GLU A 102 -13.08 10.90 12.37
N GLY A 103 -13.07 12.15 11.91
CA GLY A 103 -12.05 12.69 11.01
C GLY A 103 -12.62 13.10 9.67
N ALA A 104 -12.01 14.15 9.12
CA ALA A 104 -12.24 14.60 7.77
C ALA A 104 -10.94 15.18 7.21
N SER A 105 -10.71 14.97 5.92
CA SER A 105 -9.59 15.54 5.18
C SER A 105 -10.02 15.94 3.78
N THR A 106 -9.48 17.05 3.30
CA THR A 106 -9.57 17.47 1.91
C THR A 106 -8.22 17.24 1.26
N VAL A 107 -8.21 16.45 0.18
CA VAL A 107 -7.05 16.23 -0.69
C VAL A 107 -7.18 17.17 -1.88
N THR A 108 -6.18 18.04 -2.06
CA THR A 108 -6.06 18.96 -3.18
C THR A 108 -4.96 18.46 -4.10
N VAL A 109 -5.30 18.21 -5.36
CA VAL A 109 -4.35 17.85 -6.42
C VAL A 109 -4.23 19.02 -7.38
N GLN A 110 -3.09 19.71 -7.38
CA GLN A 110 -2.79 20.80 -8.31
C GLN A 110 -2.21 20.24 -9.60
N THR A 111 -2.74 20.69 -10.74
CA THR A 111 -2.32 20.26 -12.07
C THR A 111 -1.22 21.16 -12.62
N PRO A 112 -0.35 20.66 -13.51
CA PRO A 112 0.66 21.45 -14.21
C PRO A 112 0.09 22.68 -14.94
N SER A 113 -1.11 22.58 -15.48
CA SER A 113 -1.82 23.67 -16.17
C SER A 113 -2.40 24.74 -15.25
N GLY A 114 -2.22 24.63 -13.92
CA GLY A 114 -2.76 25.57 -12.93
C GLY A 114 -4.20 25.28 -12.51
N GLY A 115 -4.76 24.15 -12.95
CA GLY A 115 -6.03 23.63 -12.45
C GLY A 115 -5.89 22.93 -11.10
N GLN A 116 -7.03 22.55 -10.52
CA GLN A 116 -7.05 21.76 -9.28
C GLN A 116 -8.20 20.75 -9.26
N HIS A 117 -7.96 19.63 -8.59
CA HIS A 117 -8.99 18.66 -8.21
C HIS A 117 -9.06 18.56 -6.68
N LEU A 118 -10.28 18.52 -6.15
CA LEU A 118 -10.55 18.39 -4.73
C LEU A 118 -11.26 17.07 -4.47
N PHE A 119 -10.80 16.37 -3.43
CA PHE A 119 -11.42 15.16 -2.91
C PHE A 119 -11.68 15.34 -1.42
N ASP A 120 -12.95 15.38 -1.04
CA ASP A 120 -13.33 15.43 0.36
C ASP A 120 -13.54 14.01 0.89
N VAL A 121 -12.82 13.68 1.96
CA VAL A 121 -12.89 12.39 2.66
C VAL A 121 -13.40 12.66 4.06
N ASN A 122 -14.59 12.15 4.39
CA ASN A 122 -15.26 12.33 5.67
C ASN A 122 -15.98 11.04 6.09
N GLN A 123 -16.58 11.06 7.29
CA GLN A 123 -17.28 9.90 7.87
C GLN A 123 -18.34 9.26 6.97
N ASN A 124 -18.97 10.03 6.07
CA ASN A 124 -20.05 9.55 5.21
C ASN A 124 -19.55 8.91 3.90
N ASN A 125 -18.34 9.26 3.45
CA ASN A 125 -17.80 8.84 2.15
C ASN A 125 -16.40 8.24 2.22
N LYS A 126 -15.83 8.00 3.41
CA LYS A 126 -14.48 7.42 3.56
C LYS A 126 -14.29 6.01 2.99
N LEU A 127 -15.39 5.31 2.71
CA LEU A 127 -15.39 4.00 2.04
C LEU A 127 -15.78 4.08 0.55
N LEU A 128 -16.08 5.29 0.06
CA LEU A 128 -16.46 5.51 -1.33
C LEU A 128 -15.20 5.76 -2.16
N TYR A 129 -15.07 5.01 -3.25
CA TYR A 129 -14.05 5.26 -4.26
C TYR A 129 -14.33 6.59 -5.00
N GLN A 130 -13.29 7.41 -5.16
CA GLN A 130 -13.36 8.69 -5.86
C GLN A 130 -12.19 8.80 -6.84
N GLU A 131 -12.47 9.16 -8.10
CA GLU A 131 -11.46 9.34 -9.14
C GLU A 131 -11.70 10.61 -9.96
N ARG A 132 -10.64 11.13 -10.59
CA ARG A 132 -10.70 12.22 -11.56
C ARG A 132 -9.72 11.94 -12.70
N ALA A 133 -10.16 12.17 -13.93
CA ALA A 133 -9.28 12.12 -15.09
C ALA A 133 -8.30 13.30 -15.06
N LEU A 134 -7.01 12.99 -15.11
CA LEU A 134 -5.94 13.99 -15.18
C LEU A 134 -5.64 14.29 -16.65
N GLN A 135 -5.88 15.52 -17.07
CA GLN A 135 -5.71 15.93 -18.48
C GLN A 135 -4.23 16.13 -18.86
N ASP A 136 -3.42 16.65 -17.94
CA ASP A 136 -2.00 16.90 -18.23
C ASP A 136 -1.19 15.60 -18.11
N THR A 137 -0.83 14.97 -19.23
CA THR A 137 -0.05 13.71 -19.18
C THR A 137 1.43 13.91 -18.80
N LYS A 138 1.88 15.16 -18.71
CA LYS A 138 3.27 15.55 -18.39
C LYS A 138 3.28 16.71 -17.43
N GLY A 139 4.33 16.79 -16.61
CA GLY A 139 4.54 17.88 -15.66
C GLY A 139 4.45 17.41 -14.20
N LYS A 140 4.63 18.36 -13.28
CA LYS A 140 4.61 18.09 -11.85
C LYS A 140 3.22 18.34 -11.29
N TYR A 141 2.66 17.30 -10.67
CA TYR A 141 1.48 17.41 -9.83
C TYR A 141 1.90 17.62 -8.37
N THR A 142 1.13 18.42 -7.64
CA THR A 142 1.31 18.59 -6.20
C THR A 142 0.08 18.08 -5.48
N VAL A 143 0.27 17.22 -4.49
CA VAL A 143 -0.80 16.70 -3.64
C VAL A 143 -0.64 17.33 -2.25
N GLU A 144 -1.68 18.04 -1.81
CA GLU A 144 -1.76 18.61 -0.47
C GLU A 144 -2.94 17.98 0.26
N VAL A 145 -2.76 17.66 1.55
CA VAL A 145 -3.83 17.10 2.38
C VAL A 145 -4.00 17.99 3.60
N LYS A 146 -5.24 18.42 3.87
CA LYS A 146 -5.60 19.18 5.08
C LYS A 146 -6.70 18.45 5.84
N GLY A 147 -6.47 18.21 7.13
CA GLY A 147 -7.45 17.58 8.00
C GLY A 147 -6.82 16.55 8.95
N SER A 148 -7.67 15.67 9.48
CA SER A 148 -7.29 14.67 10.49
C SER A 148 -7.51 13.22 10.05
N ALA A 149 -8.16 13.00 8.91
CA ALA A 149 -8.33 11.67 8.33
C ALA A 149 -7.14 11.28 7.44
N CYS A 150 -6.80 10.00 7.43
CA CYS A 150 -5.85 9.44 6.47
C CYS A 150 -6.56 9.14 5.15
N ALA A 151 -5.88 9.41 4.03
CA ALA A 151 -6.35 9.06 2.69
C ALA A 151 -5.21 8.43 1.90
N THR A 152 -5.53 7.40 1.13
CA THR A 152 -4.63 6.83 0.14
C THR A 152 -4.91 7.51 -1.21
N VAL A 153 -3.86 7.99 -1.86
CA VAL A 153 -3.94 8.60 -3.19
C VAL A 153 -3.14 7.74 -4.15
N GLN A 154 -3.74 7.39 -5.28
CA GLN A 154 -3.10 6.61 -6.34
C GLN A 154 -3.26 7.34 -7.67
N VAL A 155 -2.23 7.26 -8.50
CA VAL A 155 -2.24 7.76 -9.88
C VAL A 155 -1.96 6.59 -10.80
N ALA A 156 -2.82 6.40 -11.80
CA ALA A 156 -2.67 5.37 -12.81
C ALA A 156 -2.50 6.03 -14.19
N LEU A 157 -1.53 5.55 -14.96
CA LEU A 157 -1.30 5.96 -16.34
C LEU A 157 -1.31 4.72 -17.23
N SER A 158 -2.16 4.74 -18.26
CA SER A 158 -2.21 3.69 -19.27
C SER A 158 -2.00 4.29 -20.64
N TYR A 159 -1.11 3.68 -21.43
CA TYR A 159 -0.82 4.09 -22.80
C TYR A 159 -0.47 2.86 -23.64
N ASN A 160 -0.69 2.95 -24.94
CA ASN A 160 -0.31 1.90 -25.87
C ASN A 160 1.18 2.02 -26.22
N GLY A 161 1.93 0.93 -26.09
CA GLY A 161 3.30 0.83 -26.60
C GLY A 161 3.34 0.25 -28.01
N PRO A 162 4.41 0.47 -28.78
CA PRO A 162 4.64 -0.27 -30.01
C PRO A 162 4.74 -1.76 -29.69
N HIS A 163 4.11 -2.59 -30.53
CA HIS A 163 4.20 -4.05 -30.41
C HIS A 163 5.65 -4.48 -30.68
N LEU A 164 6.34 -4.99 -29.66
CA LEU A 164 7.65 -5.62 -29.85
C LEU A 164 7.40 -7.01 -30.45
N SER A 165 7.52 -7.14 -31.78
CA SER A 165 7.69 -8.45 -32.40
C SER A 165 8.97 -9.08 -31.82
N SER A 166 8.82 -10.23 -31.19
CA SER A 166 9.92 -11.05 -30.69
C SER A 166 10.91 -11.30 -31.82
N VAL A 167 12.13 -10.78 -31.67
CA VAL A 167 13.27 -11.18 -32.50
C VAL A 167 13.48 -12.67 -32.27
N GLU A 168 13.29 -13.47 -33.32
CA GLU A 168 13.70 -14.88 -33.36
C GLU A 168 15.17 -14.96 -32.89
N LYS A 169 15.43 -15.77 -31.87
CA LYS A 169 16.79 -16.15 -31.52
C LYS A 169 17.36 -16.96 -32.70
N PRO A 170 18.50 -16.58 -33.30
CA PRO A 170 19.20 -17.48 -34.20
C PRO A 170 19.67 -18.71 -33.41
N VAL A 171 19.48 -19.87 -34.05
CA VAL A 171 19.92 -21.21 -33.63
C VAL A 171 21.41 -21.24 -33.31
#